data_AF-A0AAU3PZG0-F1
#
_entry.id   AF-A0AAU3PZG0-F1
#
_cell.length_a   1.000
_cell.length_b   1.000
_cell.length_c   1.000
_cell.angle_alpha   90.00
_cell.angle_beta   90.00
_cell.angle_gamma   90.00
#
_symmetry.space_group_name_H-M   'P 1'
#
loop_
_entity.id
_entity.type
_entity.pdbx_description
1 polymer ?
#
loop_
_entity_poly.entity_id
_entity_poly.type
_entity_poly.pdbx_seq_one_letter_code
_entity_poly.pdbx_strand_id
1 'polypeptide(L)'
;MVMPLAAIGSAAAEHLRTEATATVEYAFGLFGPAFPEVPGIDGLNEYAAAILLGLRTVRPDIDVNSYLSPRGVDILDRLVGTCQNRWHSIIGGASIGSMLARPLDDPAFRRAVADYTAVPADGYDRPIFFAHGYTDLAVPIPATAVLLARMSAAGTRYEFQVYDGDHRTTPGLARADVDDFLRRVLE
;
A
#
# COMPACT_ATOMS: atom_id res chain seq x y z
N MET A 1 -14.52 -1.23 23.50
CA MET A 1 -13.16 -1.72 23.80
C MET A 1 -12.22 -0.99 22.85
N VAL A 2 -11.46 -0.02 23.36
CA VAL A 2 -10.57 0.83 22.54
C VAL A 2 -9.31 0.03 22.25
N MET A 3 -9.05 -0.30 20.98
CA MET A 3 -7.79 -0.92 20.61
C MET A 3 -6.65 0.12 20.74
N PRO A 4 -5.51 -0.24 21.33
CA PRO A 4 -4.38 0.67 21.46
C PRO A 4 -3.87 1.08 20.07
N LEU A 5 -3.41 2.34 19.94
CA LEU A 5 -2.97 2.95 18.68
C LEU A 5 -1.93 2.10 17.91
N ALA A 6 -1.08 1.36 18.64
CA ALA A 6 -0.11 0.43 18.07
C ALA A 6 -0.75 -0.78 17.34
N ALA A 7 -1.91 -1.26 17.80
CA ALA A 7 -2.63 -2.36 17.17
C ALA A 7 -3.39 -1.94 15.91
N ILE A 8 -3.83 -0.67 15.83
CA ILE A 8 -4.41 -0.09 14.62
C ILE A 8 -3.35 0.04 13.52
N GLY A 9 -2.14 0.48 13.90
CA GLY A 9 -0.99 0.54 13.00
C GLY A 9 -0.58 -0.84 12.47
N SER A 10 -0.63 -1.89 13.30
CA SER A 10 -0.33 -3.26 12.86
C SER A 10 -1.39 -3.81 11.90
N ALA A 11 -2.69 -3.60 12.16
CA ALA A 11 -3.75 -4.12 11.29
C ALA A 11 -3.80 -3.42 9.92
N ALA A 12 -3.59 -2.10 9.87
CA ALA A 12 -3.46 -1.37 8.61
C ALA A 12 -2.19 -1.79 7.87
N ALA A 13 -1.05 -1.91 8.56
CA ALA A 13 0.19 -2.39 7.97
C ALA A 13 0.09 -3.85 7.50
N GLU A 14 -0.69 -4.70 8.17
CA GLU A 14 -0.87 -6.11 7.81
C GLU A 14 -1.82 -6.29 6.63
N HIS A 15 -2.90 -5.49 6.55
CA HIS A 15 -3.74 -5.41 5.37
C HIS A 15 -2.98 -4.86 4.14
N LEU A 16 -2.18 -3.81 4.35
CA LEU A 16 -1.26 -3.24 3.34
C LEU A 16 -0.11 -4.20 2.98
N ARG A 17 0.21 -5.20 3.81
CA ARG A 17 1.20 -6.25 3.49
C ARG A 17 0.59 -7.36 2.64
N THR A 18 -0.72 -7.61 2.77
CA THR A 18 -1.43 -8.62 1.98
C THR A 18 -1.88 -8.11 0.61
N GLU A 19 -2.21 -6.82 0.49
CA GLU A 19 -2.27 -6.15 -0.81
C GLU A 19 -0.83 -5.89 -1.24
N ALA A 20 -0.40 -6.33 -2.42
CA ALA A 20 0.98 -6.13 -2.86
C ALA A 20 1.26 -4.64 -3.14
N THR A 21 1.43 -3.82 -2.10
CA THR A 21 1.88 -2.43 -2.22
C THR A 21 3.35 -2.32 -2.59
N ALA A 22 3.99 -3.45 -2.91
CA ALA A 22 5.43 -3.71 -3.01
C ALA A 22 6.16 -2.97 -4.13
N THR A 23 5.59 -1.90 -4.68
CA THR A 23 6.26 -1.06 -5.69
C THR A 23 5.74 0.38 -5.71
N VAL A 24 4.83 0.76 -4.81
CA VAL A 24 4.34 2.13 -4.71
C VAL A 24 5.45 3.06 -4.18
N GLU A 25 6.46 2.53 -3.48
CA GLU A 25 7.61 3.29 -2.99
C GLU A 25 8.36 4.05 -4.09
N TYR A 26 8.34 3.54 -5.33
CA TYR A 26 9.02 4.19 -6.46
C TYR A 26 8.34 5.47 -6.91
N ALA A 27 7.02 5.58 -6.74
CA ALA A 27 6.25 6.78 -7.10
C ALA A 27 6.26 7.83 -5.98
N PHE A 28 6.42 7.43 -4.71
CA PHE A 28 6.33 8.34 -3.56
C PHE A 28 7.33 9.49 -3.61
N GLY A 29 8.55 9.24 -4.10
CA GLY A 29 9.56 10.29 -4.25
C GLY A 29 9.20 11.36 -5.29
N LEU A 30 8.17 11.14 -6.11
CA LEU A 30 7.66 12.12 -7.08
C LEU A 30 6.61 13.06 -6.47
N PHE A 31 6.07 12.72 -5.30
CA PHE A 31 5.00 13.48 -4.68
C PHE A 31 5.53 14.75 -4.03
N GLY A 32 4.82 15.85 -4.26
CA GLY A 32 5.09 17.15 -3.68
C GLY A 32 3.95 18.12 -3.95
N PRO A 33 4.02 19.37 -3.47
CA PRO A 33 2.91 20.33 -3.56
C PRO A 33 2.47 20.63 -5.00
N ALA A 34 3.40 20.52 -5.96
CA ALA A 34 3.15 20.73 -7.39
C ALA A 34 2.74 19.45 -8.14
N PHE A 35 2.56 18.33 -7.45
CA PHE A 35 2.19 17.07 -8.09
C PHE A 35 0.78 17.21 -8.71
N PRO A 36 0.62 16.91 -10.00
CA PRO A 36 -0.66 17.06 -10.69
C PRO A 36 -1.67 16.01 -10.23
N GLU A 37 -2.95 16.25 -10.48
CA GLU A 37 -3.93 15.17 -10.42
C GLU A 37 -3.64 14.19 -11.56
N VAL A 38 -3.63 12.89 -11.25
CA VAL A 38 -3.39 11.82 -12.21
C VAL A 38 -4.70 11.05 -12.40
N PRO A 39 -5.42 11.27 -13.52
CA PRO A 39 -6.64 10.53 -13.81
C PRO A 39 -6.34 9.04 -14.04
N GLY A 40 -7.25 8.17 -13.63
CA GLY A 40 -7.21 6.74 -13.96
C GLY A 40 -6.39 5.84 -13.04
N ILE A 41 -5.87 6.36 -11.91
CA ILE A 41 -5.34 5.53 -10.81
C ILE A 41 -6.30 5.63 -9.63
N ASP A 42 -7.12 4.60 -9.47
CA ASP A 42 -8.13 4.55 -8.43
C ASP A 42 -7.49 4.45 -7.04
N GLY A 43 -7.97 5.27 -6.10
CA GLY A 43 -7.52 5.21 -4.70
C GLY A 43 -6.14 5.82 -4.43
N LEU A 44 -5.49 6.44 -5.42
CA LEU A 44 -4.12 6.97 -5.26
C LEU A 44 -3.97 7.93 -4.07
N ASN A 45 -4.95 8.80 -3.85
CA ASN A 45 -4.94 9.75 -2.73
C ASN A 45 -5.12 9.02 -1.38
N GLU A 46 -6.01 8.02 -1.33
CA GLU A 46 -6.25 7.16 -0.18
C GLU A 46 -4.98 6.35 0.17
N TYR A 47 -4.29 5.78 -0.81
CA TYR A 47 -3.03 5.06 -0.61
C TYR A 47 -1.91 6.00 -0.13
N ALA A 48 -1.82 7.20 -0.71
CA ALA A 48 -0.89 8.23 -0.25
C ALA A 48 -1.13 8.58 1.23
N ALA A 49 -2.39 8.82 1.59
CA ALA A 49 -2.78 9.11 2.96
C ALA A 49 -2.52 7.91 3.91
N ALA A 50 -2.75 6.68 3.47
CA ALA A 50 -2.50 5.47 4.26
C ALA A 50 -1.03 5.33 4.65
N ILE A 51 -0.11 5.51 3.69
CA ILE A 51 1.33 5.41 3.94
C ILE A 51 1.81 6.57 4.81
N LEU A 52 1.37 7.81 4.54
CA LEU A 52 1.72 8.96 5.39
C LEU A 52 1.23 8.79 6.82
N LEU A 53 0.00 8.32 7.01
CA LEU A 53 -0.57 8.05 8.33
C LEU A 53 0.17 6.90 9.04
N GLY A 54 0.47 5.82 8.32
CA GLY A 54 1.23 4.68 8.82
C GLY A 54 2.61 5.09 9.30
N LEU A 55 3.38 5.81 8.46
CA LEU A 55 4.68 6.35 8.81
C LEU A 55 4.61 7.29 10.01
N ARG A 56 3.65 8.22 10.03
CA ARG A 56 3.44 9.13 11.18
C ARG A 56 3.19 8.36 12.48
N THR A 57 2.61 7.17 12.39
CA THR A 57 2.26 6.33 13.54
C THR A 57 3.44 5.46 14.00
N VAL A 58 4.20 4.87 13.08
CA VAL A 58 5.19 3.82 13.41
C VAL A 58 6.65 4.23 13.21
N ARG A 59 6.93 5.39 12.61
CA ARG A 59 8.27 5.93 12.35
C ARG A 59 8.46 7.31 12.99
N PRO A 60 8.54 7.41 14.33
CA PRO A 60 8.73 8.69 15.02
C PRO A 60 10.07 9.36 14.71
N ASP A 61 11.00 8.63 14.09
CA ASP A 61 12.26 9.15 13.56
C ASP A 61 12.07 10.05 12.32
N ILE A 62 10.91 9.99 11.67
CA ILE A 62 10.54 10.83 10.53
C ILE A 62 9.42 11.79 10.95
N ASP A 63 9.70 13.09 10.90
CA ASP A 63 8.68 14.12 11.13
C ASP A 63 7.77 14.26 9.91
N VAL A 64 6.81 13.34 9.77
CA VAL A 64 5.81 13.34 8.67
C VAL A 64 5.03 14.66 8.65
N ASN A 65 4.72 15.24 9.81
CA ASN A 65 3.97 16.49 9.87
C ASN A 65 4.71 17.66 9.20
N SER A 66 6.05 17.65 9.20
CA SER A 66 6.84 18.64 8.45
C SER A 66 6.66 18.59 6.92
N TYR A 67 6.13 17.48 6.39
CA TYR A 67 5.84 17.29 4.97
C TYR A 67 4.41 17.66 4.59
N LEU A 68 3.50 17.75 5.56
CA LEU A 68 2.08 17.96 5.34
C LEU A 68 1.73 19.45 5.30
N SER A 69 0.76 19.80 4.45
CA SER A 69 0.07 21.08 4.56
C SER A 69 -0.87 21.07 5.79
N PRO A 70 -1.39 22.22 6.25
CA PRO A 70 -2.42 22.23 7.30
C PRO A 70 -3.64 21.36 6.94
N ARG A 71 -4.00 21.29 5.65
CA ARG A 71 -5.05 20.41 5.15
C ARG A 71 -4.65 18.94 5.24
N GLY A 72 -3.40 18.59 4.90
CA GLY A 72 -2.88 17.24 5.05
C GLY A 72 -2.90 16.75 6.49
N VAL A 73 -2.50 17.61 7.44
CA VAL A 73 -2.58 17.31 8.88
C VAL A 73 -4.02 17.03 9.31
N ASP A 74 -4.97 17.91 8.97
CA ASP A 74 -6.39 17.73 9.29
C ASP A 74 -6.96 16.42 8.72
N ILE A 75 -6.64 16.12 7.46
CA ILE A 75 -7.08 14.88 6.82
C ILE A 75 -6.54 13.68 7.60
N LEU A 76 -5.23 13.61 7.85
CA LEU A 76 -4.64 12.47 8.56
C LEU A 76 -5.21 12.32 9.98
N ASP A 77 -5.41 13.43 10.71
CA ASP A 77 -6.01 13.40 12.04
C ASP A 77 -7.43 12.83 12.02
N ARG A 78 -8.22 13.16 10.99
CA ARG A 78 -9.59 12.65 10.81
C ARG A 78 -9.64 11.20 10.35
N LEU A 79 -8.59 10.71 9.69
CA LEU A 79 -8.51 9.31 9.27
C LEU A 79 -8.24 8.36 10.45
N VAL A 80 -7.54 8.82 11.50
CA VAL A 80 -7.24 8.01 12.70
C VAL A 80 -8.51 7.42 13.29
N GLY A 81 -8.54 6.10 13.45
CA GLY A 81 -9.66 5.39 14.08
C GLY A 81 -10.93 5.29 13.22
N THR A 82 -10.85 5.66 11.93
CA THR A 82 -11.97 5.53 10.99
C THR A 82 -11.77 4.36 10.04
N CYS A 83 -12.85 3.65 9.71
CA CYS A 83 -12.82 2.57 8.72
C CYS A 83 -12.53 3.13 7.31
N GLN A 84 -11.74 2.39 6.52
CA GLN A 84 -11.31 2.76 5.17
C GLN A 84 -12.46 3.17 4.23
N ASN A 85 -13.64 2.56 4.37
CA ASN A 85 -14.82 2.90 3.58
C ASN A 85 -15.33 4.34 3.78
N ARG A 86 -14.87 5.06 4.81
CA ARG A 86 -15.14 6.48 5.03
C ARG A 86 -14.02 7.40 4.55
N TRP A 87 -12.87 6.86 4.18
CA TRP A 87 -11.69 7.67 3.86
C TRP A 87 -11.91 8.57 2.66
N HIS A 88 -12.58 8.06 1.63
CA HIS A 88 -12.90 8.83 0.43
C HIS A 88 -13.65 10.13 0.76
N SER A 89 -14.67 10.07 1.63
CA SER A 89 -15.43 11.26 2.03
C SER A 89 -14.65 12.17 2.99
N ILE A 90 -13.73 11.63 3.78
CA ILE A 90 -12.86 12.42 4.67
C ILE A 90 -11.83 13.21 3.85
N ILE A 91 -11.16 12.56 2.89
CA ILE A 91 -10.18 13.17 1.98
C ILE A 91 -10.86 14.25 1.14
N GLY A 92 -12.11 14.02 0.72
CA GLY A 92 -12.98 15.07 0.16
C GLY A 92 -12.39 15.73 -1.08
N GLY A 93 -11.86 14.92 -2.00
CA GLY A 93 -11.25 15.40 -3.25
C GLY A 93 -9.94 16.16 -3.07
N ALA A 94 -9.26 16.05 -1.92
CA ALA A 94 -7.90 16.56 -1.79
C ALA A 94 -6.96 15.80 -2.74
N SER A 95 -6.23 16.53 -3.58
CA SER A 95 -5.12 15.98 -4.35
C SER A 95 -3.91 15.73 -3.45
N ILE A 96 -3.01 14.82 -3.84
CA ILE A 96 -1.70 14.62 -3.18
C ILE A 96 -0.99 15.96 -2.98
N GLY A 97 -0.92 16.79 -4.03
CA GLY A 97 -0.27 18.11 -3.95
C GLY A 97 -0.88 19.00 -2.86
N SER A 98 -2.22 19.01 -2.73
CA SER A 98 -2.89 19.80 -1.69
C SER A 98 -2.64 19.29 -0.26
N MET A 99 -2.29 18.01 -0.09
CA MET A 99 -1.98 17.40 1.21
C MET A 99 -0.54 17.69 1.65
N LEU A 100 0.34 18.11 0.75
CA LEU A 100 1.77 18.27 1.01
C LEU A 100 2.19 19.75 1.07
N ALA A 101 3.12 20.07 1.97
CA ALA A 101 3.77 21.38 2.07
C ALA A 101 5.18 21.38 1.44
N ARG A 102 5.77 20.21 1.23
CA ARG A 102 7.08 20.02 0.58
C ARG A 102 7.16 18.68 -0.15
N PRO A 103 8.11 18.52 -1.09
CA PRO A 103 8.33 17.23 -1.76
C PRO A 103 8.71 16.11 -0.78
N LEU A 104 8.38 14.86 -1.15
CA LEU A 104 8.74 13.64 -0.44
C LEU A 104 10.04 13.00 -0.99
N ASP A 105 10.88 13.79 -1.66
CA ASP A 105 12.10 13.35 -2.33
C ASP A 105 13.31 13.23 -1.39
N ASP A 106 13.17 13.67 -0.14
CA ASP A 106 14.17 13.56 0.91
C ASP A 106 14.68 12.10 1.05
N PRO A 107 16.00 11.85 1.02
CA PRO A 107 16.53 10.49 1.08
C PRO A 107 16.13 9.70 2.33
N ALA A 108 16.03 10.35 3.50
CA ALA A 108 15.64 9.67 4.73
C ALA A 108 14.15 9.31 4.69
N PHE A 109 13.31 10.19 4.18
CA PHE A 109 11.89 9.92 3.96
C PHE A 109 11.68 8.78 2.96
N ARG A 110 12.35 8.81 1.81
CA ARG A 110 12.28 7.76 0.79
C ARG A 110 12.70 6.40 1.34
N ARG A 111 13.78 6.36 2.13
CA ARG A 111 14.20 5.15 2.82
C ARG A 111 13.15 4.68 3.80
N ALA A 112 12.53 5.58 4.56
CA ALA A 112 11.48 5.21 5.50
C ALA A 112 10.25 4.63 4.82
N VAL A 113 9.81 5.20 3.69
CA VAL A 113 8.75 4.63 2.84
C VAL A 113 9.15 3.24 2.39
N ALA A 114 10.33 3.08 1.78
CA ALA A 114 10.79 1.79 1.28
C ALA A 114 10.88 0.73 2.37
N ASP A 115 11.43 1.06 3.54
CA ASP A 115 11.49 0.14 4.68
C ASP A 115 10.09 -0.22 5.21
N TYR A 116 9.14 0.72 5.17
CA TYR A 116 7.77 0.52 5.65
C TYR A 116 6.92 -0.32 4.70
N THR A 117 7.06 -0.13 3.38
CA THR A 117 6.25 -0.80 2.35
C THR A 117 6.93 -2.03 1.75
N ALA A 118 8.16 -2.35 2.14
CA ALA A 118 8.90 -3.49 1.62
C ALA A 118 8.16 -4.81 1.85
N VAL A 119 8.02 -5.58 0.78
CA VAL A 119 7.66 -6.99 0.84
C VAL A 119 8.94 -7.81 0.67
N PRO A 120 9.30 -8.67 1.64
CA PRO A 120 10.47 -9.52 1.53
C PRO A 120 10.43 -10.37 0.25
N ALA A 121 11.58 -10.54 -0.39
CA ALA A 121 11.70 -11.44 -1.53
C ALA A 121 11.96 -12.90 -1.10
N ASP A 122 12.30 -13.12 0.17
CA ASP A 122 12.73 -14.39 0.75
C ASP A 122 12.32 -14.51 2.22
N GLY A 123 12.77 -15.60 2.87
CA GLY A 123 12.48 -15.89 4.28
C GLY A 123 11.16 -16.62 4.52
N TYR A 124 10.43 -16.99 3.46
CA TYR A 124 9.20 -17.76 3.55
C TYR A 124 9.48 -19.26 3.67
N ASP A 125 8.89 -19.90 4.68
CA ASP A 125 9.01 -21.34 4.94
C ASP A 125 8.00 -22.18 4.13
N ARG A 126 6.92 -21.56 3.67
CA ARG A 126 5.88 -22.14 2.82
C ARG A 126 5.77 -21.37 1.50
N PRO A 127 5.31 -22.01 0.41
CA PRO A 127 5.07 -21.31 -0.84
C PRO A 127 4.02 -20.19 -0.68
N ILE A 128 4.03 -19.24 -1.62
CA ILE A 128 3.10 -18.11 -1.69
C ILE A 128 2.22 -18.23 -2.93
N PHE A 129 0.95 -17.83 -2.85
CA PHE A 129 0.07 -17.67 -4.00
C PHE A 129 -0.18 -16.20 -4.30
N PHE A 130 0.11 -15.77 -5.52
CA PHE A 130 -0.17 -14.43 -6.03
C PHE A 130 -1.33 -14.48 -7.01
N ALA A 131 -2.40 -13.76 -6.71
CA ALA A 131 -3.50 -13.48 -7.62
C ALA A 131 -3.45 -12.02 -8.05
N HIS A 132 -3.48 -11.74 -9.35
CA HIS A 132 -3.45 -10.36 -9.85
C HIS A 132 -4.41 -10.15 -11.02
N GLY A 133 -5.17 -9.06 -11.01
CA GLY A 133 -6.06 -8.69 -12.12
C GLY A 133 -5.32 -7.97 -13.22
N TYR A 134 -5.47 -8.34 -14.49
CA TYR A 134 -4.73 -7.65 -15.56
C TYR A 134 -5.23 -6.21 -15.81
N THR A 135 -6.45 -5.87 -15.36
CA THR A 135 -7.00 -4.50 -15.44
C THR A 135 -6.92 -3.76 -14.10
N ASP A 136 -6.13 -4.25 -13.13
CA ASP A 136 -5.93 -3.56 -11.87
C ASP A 136 -5.19 -2.22 -12.06
N LEU A 137 -5.93 -1.12 -11.84
CA LEU A 137 -5.43 0.25 -11.91
C LEU A 137 -5.01 0.83 -10.54
N ALA A 138 -5.35 0.15 -9.44
CA ALA A 138 -4.91 0.55 -8.10
C ALA A 138 -3.49 0.04 -7.84
N VAL A 139 -3.20 -1.19 -8.24
CA VAL A 139 -1.88 -1.82 -8.18
C VAL A 139 -1.52 -2.38 -9.57
N PRO A 140 -0.88 -1.59 -10.43
CA PRO A 140 -0.56 -2.03 -11.80
C PRO A 140 0.32 -3.28 -11.81
N ILE A 141 -0.01 -4.27 -12.65
CA ILE A 141 0.70 -5.56 -12.73
C ILE A 141 2.24 -5.48 -12.89
N PRO A 142 2.86 -4.45 -13.51
CA PRO A 142 4.31 -4.33 -13.52
C PRO A 142 4.93 -4.26 -12.12
N ALA A 143 4.22 -3.69 -11.13
CA ALA A 143 4.62 -3.66 -9.73
C ALA A 143 4.83 -5.08 -9.20
N THR A 144 3.80 -5.91 -9.30
CA THR A 144 3.84 -7.33 -8.91
C THR A 144 4.93 -8.10 -9.66
N ALA A 145 5.11 -7.83 -10.97
CA ALA A 145 6.15 -8.49 -11.76
C ALA A 145 7.58 -8.22 -11.22
N VAL A 146 7.85 -7.00 -10.72
CA VAL A 146 9.14 -6.69 -10.09
C VAL A 146 9.35 -7.51 -8.82
N LEU A 147 8.33 -7.66 -7.98
CA LEU A 147 8.40 -8.50 -6.77
C LEU A 147 8.64 -9.97 -7.14
N LEU A 148 7.88 -10.51 -8.09
CA LEU A 148 8.03 -11.91 -8.53
C LEU A 148 9.41 -12.19 -9.12
N ALA A 149 10.01 -11.23 -9.82
CA ALA A 149 11.38 -11.34 -10.31
C ALA A 149 12.40 -11.40 -9.16
N ARG A 150 12.21 -10.60 -8.10
CA ARG A 150 13.05 -10.65 -6.89
C ARG A 150 12.90 -11.98 -6.16
N MET A 151 11.67 -12.46 -6.00
CA MET A 151 11.38 -13.76 -5.38
C MET A 151 12.00 -14.91 -6.17
N SER A 152 11.89 -14.90 -7.50
CA SER A 152 12.56 -15.85 -8.37
C SER A 152 14.08 -15.84 -8.18
N ALA A 153 14.69 -14.65 -8.17
CA ALA A 153 16.14 -14.50 -7.99
C ALA A 153 16.60 -14.98 -6.60
N ALA A 154 15.76 -14.86 -5.58
CA ALA A 154 16.04 -15.33 -4.22
C ALA A 154 15.69 -16.83 -3.99
N GLY A 155 15.13 -17.52 -4.99
CA GLY A 155 14.73 -18.92 -4.88
C GLY A 155 13.43 -19.15 -4.08
N THR A 156 12.64 -18.10 -3.85
CA THR A 156 11.35 -18.19 -3.16
C THR A 156 10.33 -18.90 -4.04
N ARG A 157 9.66 -19.90 -3.47
CA ARG A 157 8.61 -20.67 -4.15
C ARG A 157 7.32 -19.87 -4.16
N TYR A 158 6.76 -19.65 -5.34
CA TYR A 158 5.45 -19.04 -5.49
C TYR A 158 4.66 -19.66 -6.64
N GLU A 159 3.34 -19.55 -6.55
CA GLU A 159 2.39 -19.73 -7.64
C GLU A 159 1.87 -18.33 -8.03
N PHE A 160 1.71 -18.06 -9.33
CA PHE A 160 1.19 -16.79 -9.83
C PHE A 160 0.09 -17.03 -10.85
N GLN A 161 -1.07 -16.43 -10.62
CA GLN A 161 -2.20 -16.46 -11.54
C GLN A 161 -2.69 -15.04 -11.85
N VAL A 162 -3.04 -14.84 -13.12
CA VAL A 162 -3.58 -13.58 -13.62
C VAL A 162 -5.05 -13.79 -13.97
N TYR A 163 -5.90 -12.87 -13.51
CA TYR A 163 -7.35 -12.94 -13.68
C TYR A 163 -7.85 -11.82 -14.61
N ASP A 164 -8.94 -12.11 -15.32
CA ASP A 164 -9.71 -11.11 -16.08
C ASP A 164 -10.57 -10.27 -15.13
N GLY A 165 -9.89 -9.41 -14.38
CA GLY A 165 -10.49 -8.62 -13.32
C GLY A 165 -9.65 -7.40 -12.97
N ASP A 166 -10.30 -6.49 -12.24
CA ASP A 166 -9.72 -5.29 -11.65
C ASP A 166 -9.37 -5.54 -10.18
N HIS A 167 -8.96 -4.48 -9.47
CA HIS A 167 -8.61 -4.53 -8.06
C HIS A 167 -9.73 -5.12 -7.16
N ARG A 168 -11.00 -4.89 -7.53
CA ARG A 168 -12.17 -5.24 -6.72
C ARG A 168 -12.74 -6.61 -7.07
N THR A 169 -12.63 -7.03 -8.33
CA THR A 169 -13.20 -8.29 -8.79
C THR A 169 -12.23 -9.47 -8.65
N THR A 170 -10.92 -9.21 -8.73
CA THR A 170 -9.87 -10.25 -8.63
C THR A 170 -9.98 -11.11 -7.37
N PRO A 171 -10.20 -10.59 -6.15
CA PRO A 171 -10.34 -11.43 -4.96
C PRO A 171 -11.49 -12.45 -5.06
N GLY A 172 -12.58 -12.08 -5.73
CA GLY A 172 -13.71 -12.98 -5.98
C GLY A 172 -13.38 -14.05 -7.03
N LEU A 173 -12.73 -13.63 -8.12
CA LEU A 173 -12.32 -14.54 -9.22
C LEU A 173 -11.29 -15.57 -8.75
N ALA A 174 -10.35 -15.16 -7.90
CA ALA A 174 -9.26 -16.00 -7.41
C ALA A 174 -9.67 -16.96 -6.28
N ARG A 175 -10.89 -16.84 -5.75
CA ARG A 175 -11.28 -17.50 -4.50
C ARG A 175 -11.08 -19.02 -4.52
N ALA A 176 -11.52 -19.68 -5.59
CA ALA A 176 -11.41 -21.13 -5.71
C ALA A 176 -9.94 -21.59 -5.74
N ASP A 177 -9.08 -20.89 -6.49
CA ASP A 177 -7.66 -21.21 -6.59
C ASP A 177 -6.92 -20.96 -5.27
N VAL A 178 -7.28 -19.90 -4.55
CA VAL A 178 -6.76 -19.63 -3.20
C VAL A 178 -7.16 -20.74 -2.23
N ASP A 179 -8.43 -21.16 -2.23
CA ASP A 179 -8.91 -22.23 -1.35
C ASP A 179 -8.20 -23.58 -1.68
N ASP A 180 -7.98 -23.86 -2.96
CA ASP A 180 -7.24 -25.05 -3.40
C ASP A 180 -5.75 -24.98 -3.06
N PHE A 181 -5.12 -23.81 -3.19
CA PHE A 181 -3.74 -23.57 -2.77
C PHE A 181 -3.56 -23.78 -1.27
N LEU A 182 -4.43 -23.16 -0.46
CA LEU A 182 -4.37 -23.28 0.99
C LEU A 182 -4.53 -24.74 1.42
N ARG A 183 -5.42 -25.50 0.79
CA ARG A 183 -5.59 -26.94 1.05
C ARG A 183 -4.28 -27.71 0.82
N ARG A 184 -3.59 -27.48 -0.30
CA ARG A 184 -2.32 -28.16 -0.61
C ARG A 184 -1.16 -27.81 0.32
N VAL A 185 -1.17 -26.63 0.93
CA VAL A 185 -0.02 -26.09 1.69
C VAL A 185 -0.24 -26.15 3.21
N LEU A 186 -1.47 -26.45 3.66
CA LEU A 186 -1.81 -26.62 5.08
C LEU A 186 -2.07 -28.09 5.48
N GLU A 187 -2.26 -28.98 4.51
CA GLU A 187 -2.27 -30.44 4.70
C GLU A 187 -0.85 -31.00 4.83
#